data_AF-A0A661V4I0-F1
#
_entry.id   AF-A0A661V4I0-F1
#
_cell.length_a   1.000
_cell.length_b   1.000
_cell.length_c   1.000
_cell.angle_alpha   90.00
_cell.angle_beta   90.00
_cell.angle_gamma   90.00
#
_symmetry.space_group_name_H-M   'P 1'
#
loop_
_entity.id
_entity.type
_entity.pdbx_description
1 polymer ?
#
loop_
_entity_poly.entity_id
_entity_poly.type
_entity_poly.pdbx_seq_one_letter_code
_entity_poly.pdbx_strand_id
1 'polypeptide(L)' 'MVTISRGDVVLCDLNPVVGTEQAGVRPVVILQIDRANAVSPHTIIVPFTTKIRRA' A
#
# COMPACT_ATOMS: atom_id res chain seq x y z
N MET A 1 9.86 -1.64 -15.57
CA MET A 1 8.95 -1.05 -14.56
C MET A 1 7.99 -2.15 -14.12
N VAL A 2 7.76 -2.31 -12.82
CA VAL A 2 6.76 -3.27 -12.33
C VAL A 2 5.39 -2.71 -12.70
N THR A 3 4.63 -3.46 -13.50
CA THR A 3 3.25 -3.11 -13.83
C THR A 3 2.40 -3.35 -12.59
N ILE A 4 1.71 -2.32 -12.13
CA ILE A 4 0.80 -2.39 -10.98
C ILE A 4 -0.60 -1.93 -11.39
N SER A 5 -1.61 -2.69 -10.99
CA SER A 5 -3.01 -2.42 -11.28
C SER A 5 -3.83 -2.25 -10.01
N ARG A 6 -4.92 -1.50 -10.11
CA ARG A 6 -5.86 -1.27 -9.01
C ARG A 6 -6.45 -2.61 -8.57
N GLY A 7 -6.36 -2.89 -7.27
CA GLY A 7 -6.79 -4.15 -6.68
C GLY A 7 -5.67 -5.18 -6.51
N ASP A 8 -4.48 -4.95 -7.07
CA ASP A 8 -3.33 -5.81 -6.81
C ASP A 8 -2.92 -5.73 -5.34
N VAL A 9 -2.51 -6.88 -4.80
CA VAL A 9 -1.91 -6.97 -3.46
C VAL A 9 -0.42 -7.18 -3.62
N VAL A 10 0.36 -6.22 -3.15
CA VAL A 10 1.82 -6.23 -3.23
C VAL A 10 2.45 -6.13 -1.84
N LEU A 11 3.67 -6.66 -1.70
CA LEU A 11 4.43 -6.50 -0.47
C LEU A 11 5.17 -5.15 -0.50
N CYS A 12 5.02 -4.33 0.53
CA CYS A 12 5.61 -3.00 0.61
C CYS A 12 6.31 -2.81 1.95
N ASP A 13 7.51 -2.20 1.94
CA ASP A 13 8.18 -1.70 3.14
C ASP A 13 7.70 -0.27 3.42
N LEU A 14 7.07 -0.07 4.58
CA LEU A 14 6.51 1.22 4.99
C LEU A 14 7.46 2.03 5.88
N ASN A 15 8.70 1.58 6.12
CA ASN A 15 9.63 2.29 6.99
C ASN A 15 10.42 3.38 6.23
N PRO A 16 10.84 4.47 6.91
CA PRO A 16 10.55 4.80 8.32
C PRO A 16 9.15 5.41 8.51
N VAL A 17 8.57 5.20 9.70
CA VAL A 17 7.27 5.77 10.10
C VAL A 17 7.39 6.66 11.33
N VAL A 18 6.38 7.51 11.57
CA VAL A 18 6.29 8.34 12.77
C VAL A 18 5.02 8.03 13.57
N GLY A 19 5.16 7.86 14.89
CA GLY A 19 4.02 7.68 15.79
C GLY A 19 3.28 6.35 15.61
N THR A 20 2.00 6.41 15.23
CA THR A 20 1.07 5.26 15.15
C THR A 20 0.70 4.87 13.72
N GLU A 21 1.44 5.37 12.73
CA GLU A 21 1.34 4.95 11.32
C GLU A 21 1.53 3.43 11.16
N GLN A 22 0.95 2.85 10.12
CA GLN A 22 1.17 1.43 9.81
C GLN A 22 2.61 1.24 9.32
N ALA A 23 3.36 0.37 10.01
CA ALA A 23 4.81 0.22 9.85
C ALA A 23 5.21 -1.17 9.35
N GLY A 24 6.48 -1.33 8.95
CA GLY A 24 7.04 -2.64 8.59
C GLY A 24 6.73 -3.08 7.16
N VAL A 25 7.31 -4.23 6.79
CA VAL A 25 7.04 -4.89 5.51
C VAL A 25 5.72 -5.66 5.61
N ARG A 26 4.72 -5.26 4.83
CA ARG A 26 3.38 -5.87 4.88
C ARG A 26 2.66 -5.87 3.53
N PRO A 27 1.66 -6.74 3.35
CA PRO A 27 0.80 -6.70 2.18
C PRO A 27 0.00 -5.39 2.15
N VAL A 28 -0.11 -4.78 0.98
CA VAL A 28 -0.88 -3.56 0.73
C VAL A 28 -1.71 -3.74 -0.53
N VAL A 29 -2.91 -3.18 -0.57
CA VAL A 29 -3.74 -3.16 -1.79
C VAL A 29 -3.59 -1.83 -2.52
N ILE A 30 -3.48 -1.88 -3.84
CA ILE A 30 -3.38 -0.69 -4.68
C ILE A 30 -4.77 -0.10 -4.92
N LEU A 31 -4.96 1.16 -4.52
CA LEU A 31 -6.23 1.88 -4.67
C LEU A 31 -6.22 2.89 -5.82
N GLN A 32 -5.06 3.42 -6.17
CA GLN A 32 -4.92 4.39 -7.25
C GLN A 32 -5.40 3.80 -8.59
N ILE A 33 -6.04 4.63 -9.41
CA ILE A 33 -6.54 4.23 -10.73
C ILE A 33 -5.39 3.85 -11.68
N ASP A 34 -5.64 2.88 -12.56
CA ASP A 34 -4.64 2.35 -13.48
C ASP A 34 -4.04 3.41 -14.41
N ARG A 35 -4.86 4.37 -14.84
CA ARG A 35 -4.41 5.49 -15.66
C ARG A 35 -3.31 6.31 -14.97
N ALA A 36 -3.43 6.51 -13.66
CA ALA A 36 -2.44 7.24 -12.88
C ALA A 36 -1.22 6.36 -12.57
N ASN A 37 -1.43 5.06 -12.27
CA ASN A 37 -0.34 4.10 -12.07
C ASN A 37 0.58 3.96 -13.29
N ALA A 38 0.03 4.11 -14.51
CA ALA A 38 0.80 4.01 -15.74
C ALA A 38 1.76 5.19 -16.00
N VAL A 39 1.50 6.34 -15.39
CA VAL A 39 2.23 7.60 -15.67
C VAL A 39 2.97 8.12 -14.44
N SER A 40 2.45 7.85 -13.24
CA SER A 40 2.98 8.35 -11.98
C SER A 40 4.06 7.42 -11.42
N PRO A 41 5.17 7.98 -10.89
CA PRO A 41 6.14 7.20 -10.10
C PRO A 41 5.60 6.82 -8.71
N HIS A 42 4.49 7.44 -8.28
CA HIS A 42 3.85 7.21 -6.99
C HIS A 42 2.48 6.56 -7.15
N THR A 43 2.08 5.75 -6.17
CA THR A 43 0.76 5.13 -6.11
C THR A 43 0.14 5.27 -4.72
N ILE A 44 -1.18 5.12 -4.64
CA ILE A 44 -1.95 5.18 -3.40
C ILE A 44 -2.30 3.75 -2.99
N ILE A 45 -1.97 3.40 -1.75
CA ILE A 45 -2.10 2.06 -1.20
C ILE A 45 -2.85 2.07 0.13
N VAL A 46 -3.41 0.92 0.50
CA VAL A 46 -3.92 0.67 1.85
C VAL A 46 -3.23 -0.56 2.46
N PRO A 47 -2.54 -0.41 3.61
CA PRO A 47 -1.90 -1.55 4.27
C PRO A 47 -2.88 -2.50 4.95
N PHE A 48 -2.63 -3.81 4.82
CA PHE A 48 -3.36 -4.83 5.57
C PHE A 48 -2.80 -4.99 7.00
N THR A 49 -3.67 -5.42 7.92
CA THR A 49 -3.29 -5.79 9.29
C THR A 49 -4.10 -6.99 9.75
N THR A 50 -3.45 -7.90 10.46
CA THR A 50 -4.12 -9.00 11.18
C THR A 50 -4.52 -8.59 12.60
N LYS A 51 -4.00 -7.45 13.10
CA LYS A 51 -4.32 -6.91 14.42
C LYS A 51 -5.60 -6.06 14.33
N ILE A 52 -6.74 -6.71 14.41
CA ILE A 52 -8.05 -6.05 14.41
C ILE A 52 -8.33 -5.54 15.83
N ARG A 53 -8.45 -4.21 15.98
CA ARG A 53 -8.98 -3.63 17.22
C ARG A 53 -10.49 -3.79 17.21
N ARG A 54 -11.03 -4.44 18.25
CA ARG A 54 -12.47 -4.46 18.50
C ARG A 54 -12.84 -3.19 19.25
N ALA A 55 -13.98 -2.60 18.89
CA ALA A 55 -14.58 -1.48 19.60
C ALA A 55 -15.23 -1.94 20.90
#